data_AF-A0A7V4VWC8-F1
#
_entry.id   AF-A0A7V4VWC8-F1
#
_cell.length_a   1.000
_cell.length_b   1.000
_cell.length_c   1.000
_cell.angle_alpha   90.00
_cell.angle_beta   90.00
_cell.angle_gamma   90.00
#
_symmetry.space_group_name_H-M   'P 1'
#
loop_
_entity.id
_entity.type
_entity.pdbx_description
1 polymer ?
#
loop_
_entity_poly.entity_id
_entity_poly.type
_entity_poly.pdbx_seq_one_letter_code
_entity_poly.pdbx_strand_id
1 'polypeptide(L)'
;MKQQSRLNLKLKPVLAARLKIAQIFEMPEENLYVMVRDMEKDPLFQKLLQYGAIKRKRIPKIRTYFFSRNLVENIPFEEKMDIPVPDEDIKQLILKIGEENFYRFFLAPEKGFSVNEIMEATGLSEQDIKKIINFMDTFFSHAVFAQKTIAVQTSPKISVIAGIDQIGDEIFIVDFTLDMSKGEYKIDEELTKKLMPALSSGEQRHMQELLSKLKLINTRKSTIYSILCTLIEKQRDFLISGKEEDLKPLTQSEISKIINVDPSVLNRAIKNRAIRILSGDVVPLRKFFTRHTEKLRTLISKISKDYSGKISDYEISHILREKYGIVVSRRTVNYHRHRCKKVS
;
A
#
# COMPACT_ATOMS: atom_id res chain seq x y z
N MET A 1 14.27 -29.36 34.15
CA MET A 1 14.67 -27.94 34.25
C MET A 1 15.51 -27.40 33.09
N LYS A 2 16.62 -28.05 32.65
CA LYS A 2 17.48 -27.50 31.55
C LYS A 2 16.81 -27.40 30.16
N GLN A 3 15.77 -28.19 29.89
CA GLN A 3 15.06 -28.17 28.60
C GLN A 3 14.02 -27.04 28.53
N GLN A 4 13.29 -26.78 29.62
CA GLN A 4 12.37 -25.63 29.76
C GLN A 4 13.11 -24.28 29.75
N SER A 5 14.29 -24.18 30.38
CA SER A 5 15.08 -22.94 30.35
C SER A 5 15.61 -22.61 28.94
N ARG A 6 16.06 -23.63 28.19
CA ARG A 6 16.48 -23.50 26.78
C ARG A 6 15.31 -23.15 25.85
N LEU A 7 14.11 -23.71 26.07
CA LEU A 7 12.89 -23.35 25.34
C LEU A 7 12.51 -21.87 25.60
N ASN A 8 12.53 -21.43 26.86
CA ASN A 8 12.24 -20.04 27.23
C ASN A 8 13.25 -19.04 26.65
N LEU A 9 14.53 -19.38 26.58
CA LEU A 9 15.57 -18.55 25.96
C LEU A 9 15.37 -18.39 24.44
N LYS A 10 14.86 -19.41 23.74
CA LYS A 10 14.55 -19.34 22.29
C LYS A 10 13.22 -18.66 21.99
N LEU A 11 12.24 -18.75 22.89
CA LEU A 11 10.90 -18.15 22.72
C LEU A 11 10.92 -16.62 22.85
N LYS A 12 11.72 -16.06 23.76
CA LYS A 12 11.83 -14.60 23.99
C LYS A 12 12.17 -13.79 22.72
N PRO A 13 13.21 -14.10 21.93
CA PRO A 13 13.55 -13.32 20.74
C PRO A 13 12.48 -13.44 19.64
N VAL A 14 11.85 -14.61 19.49
CA VAL A 14 10.76 -14.82 18.52
C VAL A 14 9.52 -14.00 18.89
N LEU A 15 9.16 -13.97 20.18
CA LEU A 15 8.06 -13.14 20.69
C LEU A 15 8.36 -11.66 20.49
N ALA A 16 9.58 -11.21 20.81
CA ALA A 16 9.99 -9.83 20.60
C ALA A 16 9.92 -9.44 19.11
N ALA A 17 10.35 -10.31 18.20
CA ALA A 17 10.24 -10.08 16.76
C ALA A 17 8.77 -9.99 16.30
N ARG A 18 7.90 -10.89 16.78
CA ARG A 18 6.45 -10.83 16.50
C ARG A 18 5.79 -9.55 17.02
N LEU A 19 6.20 -9.08 18.20
CA LEU A 19 5.70 -7.81 18.76
C LEU A 19 6.15 -6.62 17.90
N LYS A 20 7.40 -6.58 17.46
CA LYS A 20 7.89 -5.54 16.53
C LYS A 20 7.13 -5.53 15.21
N ILE A 21 6.82 -6.72 14.66
CA ILE A 21 5.98 -6.86 13.46
C ILE A 21 4.56 -6.33 13.75
N ALA A 22 3.93 -6.73 14.86
CA ALA A 22 2.60 -6.24 15.21
C ALA A 22 2.57 -4.71 15.34
N GLN A 23 3.55 -4.13 16.04
CA GLN A 23 3.71 -2.69 16.22
C GLN A 23 3.85 -1.96 14.88
N ILE A 24 4.72 -2.44 13.98
CA ILE A 24 4.91 -1.76 12.70
C ILE A 24 3.63 -1.81 11.86
N PHE A 25 2.81 -2.87 11.89
CA PHE A 25 1.55 -2.94 11.13
C PHE A 25 0.38 -2.18 11.77
N GLU A 26 0.39 -2.00 13.09
CA GLU A 26 -0.64 -1.22 13.80
C GLU A 26 -0.34 0.28 13.84
N MET A 27 0.90 0.66 13.52
CA MET A 27 1.34 2.05 13.43
C MET A 27 0.49 2.84 12.40
N PRO A 28 -0.12 3.97 12.79
CA PRO A 28 -0.78 4.90 11.87
C PRO A 28 0.19 5.41 10.80
N GLU A 29 -0.33 5.75 9.61
CA GLU A 29 0.50 6.19 8.48
C GLU A 29 1.30 7.47 8.81
N GLU A 30 0.72 8.42 9.55
CA GLU A 30 1.41 9.64 10.00
C GLU A 30 2.63 9.33 10.87
N ASN A 31 2.48 8.41 11.82
CA ASN A 31 3.57 8.02 12.72
C ASN A 31 4.65 7.24 11.95
N LEU A 32 4.25 6.42 10.98
CA LEU A 32 5.18 5.73 10.09
C LEU A 32 5.99 6.73 9.27
N TYR A 33 5.33 7.75 8.71
CA TYR A 33 6.00 8.80 7.97
C TYR A 33 7.03 9.54 8.82
N VAL A 34 6.64 10.01 10.02
CA VAL A 34 7.55 10.70 10.94
C VAL A 34 8.75 9.82 11.27
N MET A 35 8.50 8.54 11.60
CA MET A 35 9.57 7.58 11.88
C MET A 35 10.51 7.39 10.69
N VAL A 36 9.98 7.23 9.46
CA VAL A 36 10.79 7.08 8.24
C VAL A 36 11.59 8.34 7.96
N ARG A 37 10.97 9.52 8.05
CA ARG A 37 11.64 10.82 7.84
C ARG A 37 12.79 11.02 8.81
N ASP A 38 12.56 10.79 10.10
CA ASP A 38 13.57 11.01 11.13
C ASP A 38 14.70 9.99 11.01
N MET A 39 14.37 8.74 10.65
CA MET A 39 15.37 7.71 10.31
C MET A 39 16.18 8.07 9.07
N GLU A 40 15.55 8.59 8.01
CA GLU A 40 16.25 9.01 6.79
C GLU A 40 17.17 10.21 7.06
N LYS A 41 16.84 11.10 8.01
CA LYS A 41 17.70 12.23 8.41
C LYS A 41 18.86 11.84 9.32
N ASP A 42 18.90 10.61 9.81
CA ASP A 42 19.93 10.13 10.70
C ASP A 42 21.33 10.17 10.01
N PRO A 43 22.37 10.75 10.64
CA PRO A 43 23.71 10.82 10.05
C PRO A 43 24.27 9.45 9.66
N LEU A 44 23.99 8.41 10.44
CA LEU A 44 24.43 7.05 10.13
C LEU A 44 23.64 6.48 8.95
N PHE A 45 22.34 6.77 8.82
CA PHE A 45 21.56 6.41 7.63
C PHE A 45 22.20 7.01 6.37
N GLN A 46 22.46 8.32 6.40
CA GLN A 46 23.06 9.05 5.28
C GLN A 46 24.43 8.50 4.91
N LYS A 47 25.25 8.19 5.92
CA LYS A 47 26.54 7.52 5.73
C LYS A 47 26.37 6.17 5.03
N LEU A 48 25.48 5.31 5.51
CA LEU A 48 25.23 3.98 4.92
C LEU A 48 24.68 4.07 3.48
N LEU A 49 23.84 5.06 3.19
CA LEU A 49 23.36 5.34 1.84
C LEU A 49 24.50 5.79 0.92
N GLN A 50 25.36 6.70 1.39
CA GLN A 50 26.52 7.20 0.64
C GLN A 50 27.53 6.11 0.32
N TYR A 51 27.84 5.23 1.28
CA TYR A 51 28.72 4.07 1.05
C TYR A 51 28.05 2.97 0.21
N GLY A 52 26.74 3.04 -0.03
CA GLY A 52 25.99 2.03 -0.77
C GLY A 52 25.69 0.76 0.05
N ALA A 53 25.88 0.80 1.37
CA ALA A 53 25.53 -0.28 2.30
C ALA A 53 24.00 -0.42 2.44
N ILE A 54 23.28 0.66 2.18
CA ILE A 54 21.84 0.66 1.95
C ILE A 54 21.58 1.36 0.63
N LYS A 55 20.62 0.86 -0.15
CA LYS A 55 20.12 1.47 -1.39
C LYS A 55 18.61 1.50 -1.38
N ARG A 56 17.99 2.35 -2.20
CA ARG A 56 16.55 2.28 -2.49
C ARG A 56 16.32 1.44 -3.75
N LYS A 57 15.23 0.68 -3.78
CA LYS A 57 14.80 -0.07 -4.96
C LYS A 57 13.34 0.26 -5.24
N ARG A 58 13.07 0.74 -6.46
CA ARG A 58 11.70 0.99 -6.95
C ARG A 58 10.83 -0.25 -6.85
N ILE A 59 9.61 -0.08 -6.35
CA ILE A 59 8.58 -1.12 -6.40
C ILE A 59 7.84 -0.97 -7.75
N PRO A 60 7.76 -2.05 -8.56
CA PRO A 60 7.09 -1.99 -9.85
C PRO A 60 5.60 -1.63 -9.74
N LYS A 61 5.06 -0.98 -10.78
CA LYS A 61 3.64 -0.61 -10.87
C LYS A 61 3.14 0.30 -9.75
N ILE A 62 4.05 0.99 -9.06
CA ILE A 62 3.72 2.06 -8.12
C ILE A 62 4.04 3.41 -8.74
N ARG A 63 3.05 4.30 -8.71
CA ARG A 63 3.17 5.70 -9.09
C ARG A 63 2.85 6.58 -7.87
N THR A 64 3.50 7.73 -7.79
CA THR A 64 3.07 8.71 -6.79
C THR A 64 1.72 9.27 -7.18
N TYR A 65 0.95 9.65 -6.18
CA TYR A 65 -0.22 10.50 -6.38
C TYR A 65 0.10 11.76 -7.21
N PHE A 66 1.26 12.37 -6.93
CA PHE A 66 1.76 13.54 -7.67
C PHE A 66 1.83 13.30 -9.17
N PHE A 67 2.48 12.22 -9.61
CA PHE A 67 2.59 11.88 -11.04
C PHE A 67 1.24 11.60 -11.68
N SER A 68 0.40 10.88 -10.95
CA SER A 68 -0.89 10.44 -11.49
C SER A 68 -1.85 11.62 -11.66
N ARG A 69 -1.90 12.55 -10.70
CA ARG A 69 -2.86 13.68 -10.72
C ARG A 69 -2.35 14.91 -11.48
N ASN A 70 -1.11 15.32 -11.23
CA ASN A 70 -0.63 16.64 -11.64
C ASN A 70 0.07 16.64 -13.00
N LEU A 71 0.45 15.45 -13.51
CA LEU A 71 1.24 15.31 -14.72
C LEU A 71 0.54 14.47 -15.81
N VAL A 72 -0.53 13.76 -15.49
CA VAL A 72 -1.35 13.01 -16.46
C VAL A 72 -2.78 13.56 -16.41
N GLU A 73 -3.27 14.13 -17.52
CA GLU A 73 -4.43 15.05 -17.59
C GLU A 73 -5.83 14.45 -17.37
N ASN A 74 -5.98 13.15 -17.08
CA ASN A 74 -7.30 12.49 -17.11
C ASN A 74 -7.70 11.81 -15.81
N ILE A 75 -7.61 12.51 -14.66
CA ILE A 75 -8.18 11.99 -13.41
C ILE A 75 -9.17 13.00 -12.82
N PRO A 76 -10.48 12.72 -12.87
CA PRO A 76 -11.48 13.51 -12.14
C PRO A 76 -11.27 13.27 -10.65
N PHE A 77 -10.74 14.27 -9.95
CA PHE A 77 -10.45 14.19 -8.52
C PHE A 77 -11.18 15.34 -7.82
N GLU A 78 -12.36 15.08 -7.29
CA GLU A 78 -13.24 16.09 -6.65
C GLU A 78 -12.74 16.56 -5.28
N GLU A 79 -11.80 15.84 -4.64
CA GLU A 79 -11.23 16.29 -3.37
C GLU A 79 -10.04 17.22 -3.58
N LYS A 80 -10.20 18.49 -3.21
CA LYS A 80 -9.09 19.41 -2.92
C LYS A 80 -8.32 18.89 -1.70
N MET A 81 -7.42 17.92 -1.92
CA MET A 81 -6.34 17.71 -0.98
C MET A 81 -5.50 18.99 -0.94
N ASP A 82 -5.15 19.45 0.26
CA ASP A 82 -4.22 20.58 0.49
C ASP A 82 -2.77 20.15 0.21
N ILE A 83 -2.56 19.64 -1.01
CA ILE A 83 -1.27 19.22 -1.54
C ILE A 83 -0.82 20.29 -2.51
N PRO A 84 0.42 20.81 -2.35
CA PRO A 84 1.05 21.70 -3.30
C PRO A 84 0.97 21.13 -4.72
N VAL A 85 0.34 21.90 -5.61
CA VAL A 85 0.37 21.66 -7.04
C VAL A 85 1.62 22.37 -7.58
N PRO A 86 2.45 21.70 -8.39
CA PRO A 86 3.58 22.37 -9.02
C PRO A 86 3.03 23.46 -9.95
N ASP A 87 3.71 24.60 -10.02
CA ASP A 87 3.43 25.57 -11.08
C ASP A 87 3.78 24.99 -12.45
N GLU A 88 3.34 25.67 -13.52
CA GLU A 88 3.53 25.18 -14.89
C GLU A 88 5.03 25.06 -15.23
N ASP A 89 5.89 25.93 -14.71
CA ASP A 89 7.33 25.87 -14.92
C ASP A 89 7.93 24.57 -14.35
N ILE A 90 7.64 24.24 -13.08
CA ILE A 90 8.07 23.01 -12.42
C ILE A 90 7.47 21.80 -13.14
N LYS A 91 6.19 21.88 -13.54
CA LYS A 91 5.52 20.82 -14.29
C LYS A 91 6.27 20.50 -15.58
N GLN A 92 6.62 21.51 -16.38
CA GLN A 92 7.39 21.36 -17.62
C GLN A 92 8.80 20.81 -17.35
N LEU A 93 9.48 21.24 -16.29
CA LEU A 93 10.78 20.69 -15.90
C LEU A 93 10.70 19.20 -15.58
N ILE A 94 9.69 18.76 -14.81
CA ILE A 94 9.51 17.36 -14.44
C ILE A 94 9.14 16.51 -15.67
N LEU A 95 8.27 17.03 -16.55
CA LEU A 95 7.93 16.36 -17.81
C LEU A 95 9.15 16.23 -18.73
N LYS A 96 10.00 17.26 -18.81
CA LYS A 96 11.22 17.27 -19.63
C LYS A 96 12.22 16.19 -19.20
N ILE A 97 12.42 15.98 -17.90
CA ILE A 97 13.35 14.95 -17.42
C ILE A 97 12.74 13.54 -17.45
N GLY A 98 11.40 13.45 -17.46
CA GLY A 98 10.64 12.20 -17.46
C GLY A 98 10.49 11.55 -16.08
N GLU A 99 9.47 10.68 -15.96
CA GLU A 99 9.11 10.02 -14.69
C GLU A 99 10.29 9.23 -14.08
N GLU A 100 11.09 8.54 -14.91
CA GLU A 100 12.18 7.70 -14.44
C GLU A 100 13.33 8.51 -13.83
N ASN A 101 13.76 9.60 -14.49
CA ASN A 101 14.80 10.47 -13.92
C ASN A 101 14.29 11.22 -12.70
N PHE A 102 13.03 11.67 -12.72
CA PHE A 102 12.47 12.30 -11.55
C PHE A 102 12.43 11.33 -10.36
N TYR A 103 12.02 10.08 -10.60
CA TYR A 103 12.03 9.03 -9.60
C TYR A 103 13.44 8.87 -9.01
N ARG A 104 14.42 8.70 -9.90
CA ARG A 104 15.83 8.44 -9.59
C ARG A 104 16.51 9.57 -8.83
N PHE A 105 16.18 10.84 -9.10
CA PHE A 105 16.92 11.98 -8.53
C PHE A 105 16.18 12.71 -7.41
N PHE A 106 14.84 12.79 -7.46
CA PHE A 106 14.09 13.67 -6.56
C PHE A 106 13.13 12.93 -5.63
N LEU A 107 12.57 11.80 -6.06
CA LEU A 107 11.59 11.06 -5.27
C LEU A 107 12.23 10.00 -4.37
N ALA A 108 13.08 9.15 -4.94
CA ALA A 108 13.61 7.96 -4.29
C ALA A 108 15.05 7.66 -4.73
N PRO A 109 15.99 8.56 -4.47
CA PRO A 109 17.35 8.39 -4.96
C PRO A 109 18.03 7.16 -4.34
N GLU A 110 18.68 6.36 -5.18
CA GLU A 110 19.36 5.13 -4.75
C GLU A 110 20.61 5.41 -3.90
N LYS A 111 21.19 6.60 -4.09
CA LYS A 111 22.36 7.14 -3.38
C LYS A 111 22.24 8.66 -3.27
N GLY A 112 23.11 9.30 -2.49
CA GLY A 112 23.28 10.75 -2.61
C GLY A 112 23.87 11.11 -3.98
N PHE A 113 23.18 11.98 -4.74
CA PHE A 113 23.67 12.54 -6.00
C PHE A 113 24.14 13.98 -5.77
N SER A 114 25.27 14.33 -6.36
CA SER A 114 25.69 15.72 -6.49
C SER A 114 24.83 16.44 -7.52
N VAL A 115 24.75 17.78 -7.43
CA VAL A 115 24.05 18.60 -8.42
C VAL A 115 24.61 18.36 -9.82
N ASN A 116 25.93 18.23 -9.96
CA ASN A 116 26.59 17.97 -11.25
C ASN A 116 26.15 16.65 -11.89
N GLU A 117 26.06 15.56 -11.10
CA GLU A 117 25.57 14.27 -11.61
C GLU A 117 24.13 14.37 -12.13
N ILE A 118 23.28 15.18 -11.48
CA ILE A 118 21.90 15.41 -11.92
C ILE A 118 21.89 16.25 -13.20
N MET A 119 22.71 17.31 -13.29
CA MET A 119 22.82 18.14 -14.49
C MET A 119 23.26 17.33 -15.70
N GLU A 120 24.30 16.51 -15.57
CA GLU A 120 24.81 15.65 -16.66
C GLU A 120 23.75 14.66 -17.14
N ALA A 121 22.96 14.07 -16.23
CA ALA A 121 21.95 13.08 -16.57
C ALA A 121 20.66 13.67 -17.13
N THR A 122 20.31 14.92 -16.77
CA THR A 122 19.00 15.52 -17.07
C THR A 122 19.06 16.70 -18.04
N GLY A 123 20.23 17.30 -18.24
CA GLY A 123 20.40 18.53 -19.02
C GLY A 123 19.74 19.76 -18.39
N LEU A 124 19.39 19.70 -17.10
CA LEU A 124 18.84 20.84 -16.35
C LEU A 124 19.95 21.77 -15.84
N SER A 125 19.61 23.04 -15.64
CA SER A 125 20.47 23.98 -14.93
C SER A 125 20.47 23.71 -13.42
N GLU A 126 21.51 24.13 -12.70
CA GLU A 126 21.53 24.07 -11.23
C GLU A 126 20.32 24.80 -10.61
N GLN A 127 19.89 25.91 -11.22
CA GLN A 127 18.74 26.67 -10.75
C GLN A 127 17.44 25.87 -10.89
N ASP A 128 17.25 25.17 -12.00
CA ASP A 128 16.06 24.33 -12.21
C ASP A 128 16.04 23.12 -11.29
N ILE A 129 17.19 22.50 -11.05
CA ILE A 129 17.32 21.40 -10.07
C ILE A 129 16.92 21.89 -8.68
N LYS A 130 17.40 23.07 -8.25
CA LYS A 130 17.01 23.67 -6.97
C LYS A 130 15.52 23.97 -6.88
N LYS A 131 14.88 24.42 -7.97
CA LYS A 131 13.41 24.60 -8.02
C LYS A 131 12.67 23.30 -7.73
N ILE A 132 13.06 22.20 -8.39
CA ILE A 132 12.44 20.88 -8.18
C ILE A 132 12.66 20.40 -6.75
N ILE A 133 13.89 20.53 -6.21
CA ILE A 133 14.21 20.14 -4.82
C ILE A 133 13.33 20.90 -3.83
N ASN A 134 13.28 22.23 -3.93
CA ASN A 134 12.48 23.07 -3.03
C ASN A 134 11.00 22.70 -3.10
N PHE A 135 10.48 22.51 -4.31
CA PHE A 135 9.11 22.04 -4.48
C PHE A 135 8.86 20.69 -3.81
N MET A 136 9.78 19.73 -3.97
CA MET A 136 9.65 18.41 -3.36
C MET A 136 9.69 18.48 -1.84
N ASP A 137 10.54 19.33 -1.26
CA ASP A 137 10.59 19.54 0.19
C ASP A 137 9.25 20.11 0.72
N THR A 138 8.66 21.06 0.00
CA THR A 138 7.31 21.58 0.32
C THR A 138 6.25 20.49 0.14
N PHE A 139 6.27 19.76 -0.98
CA PHE A 139 5.32 18.69 -1.30
C PHE A 139 5.34 17.59 -0.23
N PHE A 140 6.51 17.08 0.16
CA PHE A 140 6.64 16.08 1.21
C PHE A 140 6.15 16.58 2.58
N SER A 141 6.32 17.86 2.86
CA SER A 141 5.83 18.46 4.11
C SER A 141 4.29 18.53 4.16
N HIS A 142 3.65 18.88 3.04
CA HIS A 142 2.20 19.01 2.93
C HIS A 142 1.45 17.70 2.67
N ALA A 143 2.05 16.75 1.95
CA ALA A 143 1.45 15.44 1.71
C ALA A 143 1.03 14.73 3.00
N VAL A 144 1.74 15.00 4.11
CA VAL A 144 1.40 14.54 5.47
C VAL A 144 0.10 15.17 5.98
N PHE A 145 -0.06 16.49 5.80
CA PHE A 145 -1.26 17.20 6.25
C PHE A 145 -2.50 16.80 5.45
N ALA A 146 -2.34 16.54 4.15
CA ALA A 146 -3.44 16.10 3.32
C ALA A 146 -3.95 14.70 3.70
N GLN A 147 -3.08 13.81 4.20
CA GLN A 147 -3.51 12.53 4.79
C GLN A 147 -4.40 12.73 6.02
N LYS A 148 -4.10 13.73 6.84
CA LYS A 148 -4.91 14.09 8.02
C LYS A 148 -6.32 14.52 7.61
N THR A 149 -6.47 15.31 6.55
CA THR A 149 -7.78 15.75 6.04
C THR A 149 -8.61 14.58 5.50
N ILE A 150 -8.00 13.65 4.76
CA ILE A 150 -8.70 12.41 4.32
C ILE A 150 -9.18 11.59 5.52
N ALA A 151 -8.33 11.43 6.54
CA ALA A 151 -8.65 10.63 7.72
C ALA A 151 -9.75 11.26 8.61
N VAL A 152 -9.97 12.58 8.52
CA VAL A 152 -10.92 13.34 9.36
C VAL A 152 -12.35 13.30 8.81
N GLN A 153 -12.59 12.95 7.54
CA GLN A 153 -13.93 13.00 6.93
C GLN A 153 -14.77 11.71 7.06
N THR A 154 -14.27 10.65 7.71
CA THR A 154 -15.08 9.45 8.01
C THR A 154 -14.92 9.00 9.47
N SER A 155 -16.04 8.84 10.18
CA SER A 155 -16.04 8.26 11.54
C SER A 155 -15.58 6.78 11.51
N PRO A 156 -14.84 6.27 12.51
CA PRO A 156 -13.52 6.69 13.01
C PRO A 156 -12.34 5.99 12.28
N LYS A 157 -11.21 6.68 12.12
CA LYS A 157 -9.83 6.15 11.90
C LYS A 157 -9.64 5.15 10.74
N ILE A 158 -10.18 5.37 9.54
CA ILE A 158 -9.77 4.62 8.34
C ILE A 158 -8.82 5.48 7.52
N SER A 159 -7.60 4.99 7.27
CA SER A 159 -6.60 5.66 6.42
C SER A 159 -6.70 5.15 4.99
N VAL A 160 -6.85 6.04 4.01
CA VAL A 160 -6.77 5.67 2.59
C VAL A 160 -5.30 5.64 2.20
N ILE A 161 -4.78 4.43 1.94
CA ILE A 161 -3.34 4.23 1.76
C ILE A 161 -2.88 4.21 0.30
N ALA A 162 -3.80 3.92 -0.62
CA ALA A 162 -3.51 3.81 -2.04
C ALA A 162 -4.76 4.06 -2.88
N GLY A 163 -4.54 4.35 -4.16
CA GLY A 163 -5.53 4.32 -5.23
C GLY A 163 -5.19 3.28 -6.26
N ILE A 164 -6.16 2.95 -7.10
CA ILE A 164 -6.00 2.13 -8.30
C ILE A 164 -6.23 3.03 -9.51
N ASP A 165 -5.31 2.98 -10.46
CA ASP A 165 -5.37 3.74 -11.71
C ASP A 165 -5.09 2.82 -12.90
N GLN A 166 -5.48 3.25 -14.10
CA GLN A 166 -5.35 2.47 -15.32
C GLN A 166 -4.87 3.33 -16.49
N ILE A 167 -3.80 2.88 -17.15
CA ILE A 167 -3.27 3.50 -18.37
C ILE A 167 -3.24 2.43 -19.45
N GLY A 168 -4.07 2.58 -20.49
CA GLY A 168 -4.32 1.50 -21.44
C GLY A 168 -4.90 0.28 -20.73
N ASP A 169 -4.27 -0.88 -20.90
CA ASP A 169 -4.69 -2.14 -20.25
C ASP A 169 -3.99 -2.41 -18.90
N GLU A 170 -3.00 -1.58 -18.55
CA GLU A 170 -2.20 -1.75 -17.34
C GLU A 170 -2.81 -1.02 -16.14
N ILE A 171 -2.89 -1.73 -15.02
CA ILE A 171 -3.34 -1.20 -13.73
C ILE A 171 -2.13 -0.85 -12.87
N PHE A 172 -2.16 0.34 -12.29
CA PHE A 172 -1.15 0.89 -11.39
C PHE A 172 -1.70 1.10 -9.98
N ILE A 173 -0.82 0.98 -9.00
CA ILE A 173 -1.08 1.40 -7.62
C ILE A 173 -0.60 2.84 -7.48
N VAL A 174 -1.52 3.73 -7.14
CA VAL A 174 -1.21 5.13 -6.82
C VAL A 174 -0.99 5.24 -5.33
N ASP A 175 0.22 5.54 -4.90
CA ASP A 175 0.54 5.64 -3.49
C ASP A 175 0.25 7.05 -2.95
N PHE A 176 -0.61 7.11 -1.92
CA PHE A 176 -1.02 8.35 -1.25
C PHE A 176 -0.17 8.67 -0.01
N THR A 177 0.60 7.69 0.46
CA THR A 177 1.43 7.81 1.67
C THR A 177 2.88 8.18 1.39
N LEU A 178 3.30 8.10 0.11
CA LEU A 178 4.67 8.26 -0.39
C LEU A 178 5.66 7.20 0.12
N ASP A 179 5.27 6.36 1.07
CA ASP A 179 6.11 5.32 1.63
C ASP A 179 6.47 4.28 0.56
N MET A 180 5.50 3.87 -0.25
CA MET A 180 5.68 2.85 -1.29
C MET A 180 6.39 3.41 -2.52
N SER A 181 6.12 4.68 -2.84
CA SER A 181 6.77 5.41 -3.92
C SER A 181 8.26 5.59 -3.67
N LYS A 182 8.68 5.78 -2.41
CA LYS A 182 10.11 5.80 -2.03
C LYS A 182 10.82 4.46 -2.18
N GLY A 183 10.09 3.39 -2.53
CA GLY A 183 10.64 2.07 -2.77
C GLY A 183 11.03 1.31 -1.49
N GLU A 184 11.68 0.17 -1.67
CA GLU A 184 12.22 -0.64 -0.58
C GLU A 184 13.69 -0.33 -0.30
N TYR A 185 14.13 -0.53 0.94
CA TYR A 185 15.54 -0.50 1.28
C TYR A 185 16.22 -1.83 0.93
N LYS A 186 17.26 -1.82 0.12
CA LYS A 186 18.16 -2.97 -0.06
C LYS A 186 19.36 -2.78 0.84
N ILE A 187 19.57 -3.75 1.72
CA ILE A 187 20.66 -3.77 2.69
C ILE A 187 21.73 -4.71 2.15
N ASP A 188 22.94 -4.20 1.97
CA ASP A 188 24.11 -5.00 1.61
C ASP A 188 24.71 -5.61 2.89
N GLU A 189 24.40 -6.88 3.14
CA GLU A 189 24.81 -7.60 4.35
C GLU A 189 26.35 -7.79 4.43
N GLU A 190 27.07 -7.78 3.31
CA GLU A 190 28.53 -7.88 3.31
C GLU A 190 29.18 -6.54 3.64
N LEU A 191 28.74 -5.47 2.99
CA LEU A 191 29.28 -4.15 3.20
C LEU A 191 28.95 -3.63 4.61
N THR A 192 27.74 -3.88 5.10
CA THR A 192 27.37 -3.56 6.49
C THR A 192 28.28 -4.29 7.49
N LYS A 193 28.59 -5.57 7.28
CA LYS A 193 29.55 -6.31 8.13
C LYS A 193 30.96 -5.75 8.05
N LYS A 194 31.42 -5.30 6.88
CA LYS A 194 32.74 -4.67 6.71
C LYS A 194 32.85 -3.32 7.42
N LEU A 195 31.75 -2.57 7.52
CA LEU A 195 31.70 -1.28 8.21
C LEU A 195 31.64 -1.41 9.73
N MET A 196 31.05 -2.49 10.26
CA MET A 196 30.85 -2.69 11.71
C MET A 196 32.13 -2.51 12.56
N PRO A 197 33.30 -3.11 12.22
CA PRO A 197 34.49 -2.99 13.05
C PRO A 197 35.08 -1.58 13.11
N ALA A 198 34.79 -0.74 12.11
CA ALA A 198 35.28 0.64 12.06
C ALA A 198 34.44 1.62 12.89
N LEU A 199 33.32 1.15 13.47
CA LEU A 199 32.41 1.95 14.28
C LEU A 199 32.66 1.74 15.77
N SER A 200 32.38 2.77 16.59
CA SER A 200 32.36 2.65 18.04
C SER A 200 31.25 1.68 18.50
N SER A 201 31.36 1.13 19.72
CA SER A 201 30.35 0.21 20.27
C SER A 201 28.93 0.80 20.29
N GLY A 202 28.81 2.11 20.51
CA GLY A 202 27.53 2.84 20.46
C GLY A 202 26.97 2.91 19.04
N GLU A 203 27.81 3.27 18.06
CA GLU A 203 27.42 3.33 16.65
C GLU A 203 27.09 1.95 16.07
N GLN A 204 27.78 0.89 16.49
CA GLN A 204 27.46 -0.48 16.09
C GLN A 204 26.04 -0.88 16.55
N ARG A 205 25.70 -0.56 17.80
CA ARG A 205 24.34 -0.81 18.32
C ARG A 205 23.30 0.00 17.57
N HIS A 206 23.57 1.29 17.34
CA HIS A 206 22.68 2.18 16.57
C HIS A 206 22.46 1.67 15.15
N MET A 207 23.53 1.21 14.49
CA MET A 207 23.48 0.59 13.16
C MET A 207 22.56 -0.63 13.14
N GLN A 208 22.69 -1.53 14.12
CA GLN A 208 21.84 -2.72 14.22
C GLN A 208 20.37 -2.35 14.42
N GLU A 209 20.08 -1.35 15.27
CA GLU A 209 18.72 -0.86 15.49
C GLU A 209 18.13 -0.23 14.23
N LEU A 210 18.93 0.54 13.49
CA LEU A 210 18.56 1.15 12.21
C LEU A 210 18.26 0.08 11.14
N LEU A 211 19.17 -0.89 10.96
CA LEU A 211 18.96 -1.99 10.02
C LEU A 211 17.71 -2.82 10.38
N SER A 212 17.46 -3.03 11.68
CA SER A 212 16.24 -3.70 12.14
C SER A 212 14.98 -2.90 11.80
N LYS A 213 15.00 -1.56 11.92
CA LYS A 213 13.88 -0.69 11.54
C LYS A 213 13.61 -0.76 10.03
N LEU A 214 14.65 -0.69 9.20
CA LEU A 214 14.53 -0.82 7.75
C LEU A 214 13.89 -2.13 7.33
N LYS A 215 14.30 -3.25 7.95
CA LYS A 215 13.70 -4.57 7.71
C LYS A 215 12.21 -4.60 8.07
N LEU A 216 11.80 -3.96 9.17
CA LEU A 216 10.39 -3.86 9.55
C LEU A 216 9.57 -3.00 8.58
N ILE A 217 10.11 -1.85 8.16
CA ILE A 217 9.47 -0.97 7.17
C ILE A 217 9.29 -1.72 5.85
N ASN A 218 10.33 -2.38 5.34
CA ASN A 218 10.24 -3.20 4.13
C ASN A 218 9.23 -4.34 4.26
N THR A 219 9.15 -4.98 5.43
CA THR A 219 8.16 -6.04 5.68
C THR A 219 6.74 -5.50 5.55
N ARG A 220 6.48 -4.31 6.11
CA ARG A 220 5.18 -3.64 5.96
C ARG A 220 4.90 -3.29 4.49
N LYS A 221 5.84 -2.63 3.81
CA LYS A 221 5.73 -2.25 2.39
C LYS A 221 5.42 -3.44 1.50
N SER A 222 6.27 -4.46 1.53
CA SER A 222 6.13 -5.67 0.72
C SER A 222 4.83 -6.42 0.99
N THR A 223 4.38 -6.48 2.25
CA THR A 223 3.10 -7.11 2.61
C THR A 223 1.92 -6.33 2.05
N ILE A 224 1.87 -5.01 2.25
CA ILE A 224 0.81 -4.15 1.72
C ILE A 224 0.81 -4.23 0.18
N TYR A 225 1.97 -4.14 -0.45
CA TYR A 225 2.12 -4.27 -1.89
C TYR A 225 1.57 -5.60 -2.41
N SER A 226 1.94 -6.70 -1.76
CA SER A 226 1.50 -8.05 -2.16
C SER A 226 -0.01 -8.22 -2.00
N ILE A 227 -0.60 -7.64 -0.95
CA ILE A 227 -2.06 -7.60 -0.78
C ILE A 227 -2.69 -6.84 -1.96
N LEU A 228 -2.22 -5.63 -2.27
CA LEU A 228 -2.76 -4.82 -3.35
C LEU A 228 -2.63 -5.50 -4.71
N CYS A 229 -1.49 -6.11 -5.02
CA CYS A 229 -1.29 -6.88 -6.25
C CYS A 229 -2.24 -8.08 -6.34
N THR A 230 -2.41 -8.81 -5.23
CA THR A 230 -3.36 -9.93 -5.17
C THR A 230 -4.79 -9.46 -5.38
N LEU A 231 -5.15 -8.29 -4.84
CA LEU A 231 -6.48 -7.69 -5.07
C LEU A 231 -6.65 -7.27 -6.54
N ILE A 232 -5.64 -6.65 -7.16
CA ILE A 232 -5.67 -6.32 -8.60
C ILE A 232 -5.89 -7.57 -9.44
N GLU A 233 -5.23 -8.68 -9.11
CA GLU A 233 -5.38 -9.94 -9.84
C GLU A 233 -6.76 -10.59 -9.61
N LYS A 234 -7.19 -10.73 -8.35
CA LYS A 234 -8.38 -11.51 -7.98
C LYS A 234 -9.69 -10.72 -8.02
N GLN A 235 -9.63 -9.40 -7.90
CA GLN A 235 -10.79 -8.50 -7.78
C GLN A 235 -10.85 -7.45 -8.89
N ARG A 236 -10.18 -7.69 -10.03
CA ARG A 236 -10.08 -6.74 -11.16
C ARG A 236 -11.43 -6.12 -11.54
N ASP A 237 -12.44 -6.96 -11.76
CA ASP A 237 -13.76 -6.52 -12.23
C ASP A 237 -14.41 -5.53 -11.25
N PHE A 238 -14.33 -5.83 -9.94
CA PHE A 238 -14.83 -4.95 -8.89
C PHE A 238 -14.02 -3.67 -8.75
N LEU A 239 -12.69 -3.74 -8.88
CA LEU A 239 -11.82 -2.56 -8.80
C LEU A 239 -12.09 -1.56 -9.94
N ILE A 240 -12.56 -2.05 -11.09
CA ILE A 240 -12.95 -1.24 -12.24
C ILE A 240 -14.38 -0.71 -12.06
N SER A 241 -15.33 -1.58 -11.75
CA SER A 241 -16.76 -1.24 -11.80
C SER A 241 -17.32 -0.63 -10.52
N GLY A 242 -16.73 -0.94 -9.36
CA GLY A 242 -17.27 -0.65 -8.03
C GLY A 242 -18.55 -1.42 -7.66
N LYS A 243 -19.08 -2.27 -8.55
CA LYS A 243 -20.36 -2.96 -8.35
C LYS A 243 -20.20 -4.21 -7.52
N GLU A 244 -21.01 -4.36 -6.46
CA GLU A 244 -20.99 -5.51 -5.55
C GLU A 244 -21.09 -6.89 -6.25
N GLU A 245 -21.73 -6.98 -7.41
CA GLU A 245 -21.80 -8.23 -8.18
C GLU A 245 -20.45 -8.75 -8.67
N ASP A 246 -19.55 -7.82 -8.99
CA ASP A 246 -18.25 -8.11 -9.56
C ASP A 246 -17.23 -8.50 -8.48
N LEU A 247 -17.58 -8.31 -7.19
CA LEU A 247 -16.74 -8.69 -6.06
C LEU A 247 -16.69 -10.21 -5.92
N LYS A 248 -15.54 -10.83 -6.19
CA LYS A 248 -15.36 -12.29 -6.11
C LYS A 248 -15.14 -12.74 -4.66
N PRO A 249 -15.56 -13.96 -4.28
CA PRO A 249 -15.24 -14.50 -2.96
C PRO A 249 -13.72 -14.61 -2.82
N LEU A 250 -13.20 -14.11 -1.71
CA LEU A 250 -11.78 -14.12 -1.42
C LEU A 250 -11.60 -14.07 0.09
N THR A 251 -10.97 -15.06 0.67
CA THR A 251 -10.79 -15.13 2.12
C THR A 251 -9.42 -14.62 2.55
N GLN A 252 -9.33 -14.11 3.78
CA GLN A 252 -8.03 -13.75 4.36
C GLN A 252 -7.08 -14.96 4.41
N SER A 253 -7.59 -16.17 4.63
CA SER A 253 -6.75 -17.38 4.66
C SER A 253 -6.17 -17.73 3.29
N GLU A 254 -6.86 -17.43 2.19
CA GLU A 254 -6.33 -17.65 0.85
C GLU A 254 -5.21 -16.65 0.56
N ILE A 255 -5.45 -15.35 0.80
CA ILE A 255 -4.41 -14.34 0.59
C ILE A 255 -3.21 -14.60 1.50
N SER A 256 -3.42 -14.93 2.78
CA SER A 256 -2.31 -15.17 3.72
C SER A 256 -1.39 -16.29 3.24
N LYS A 257 -1.94 -17.32 2.58
CA LYS A 257 -1.16 -18.40 1.95
C LYS A 257 -0.45 -17.92 0.69
N ILE A 258 -1.12 -17.17 -0.18
CA ILE A 258 -0.55 -16.62 -1.43
C ILE A 258 0.66 -15.74 -1.14
N ILE A 259 0.54 -14.82 -0.17
CA ILE A 259 1.61 -13.87 0.16
C ILE A 259 2.54 -14.38 1.27
N ASN A 260 2.35 -15.63 1.73
CA ASN A 260 3.14 -16.30 2.76
C ASN A 260 3.30 -15.50 4.07
N VAL A 261 2.20 -14.98 4.62
CA VAL A 261 2.17 -14.28 5.92
C VAL A 261 1.21 -14.94 6.89
N ASP A 262 1.46 -14.75 8.18
CA ASP A 262 0.53 -15.20 9.23
C ASP A 262 -0.82 -14.46 9.12
N PRO A 263 -1.97 -15.13 9.32
CA PRO A 263 -3.28 -14.48 9.27
C PRO A 263 -3.41 -13.27 10.21
N SER A 264 -2.72 -13.26 11.36
CA SER A 264 -2.73 -12.11 12.27
C SER A 264 -1.95 -10.91 11.73
N VAL A 265 -0.92 -11.14 10.90
CA VAL A 265 -0.21 -10.08 10.18
C VAL A 265 -1.12 -9.51 9.09
N LEU A 266 -1.76 -10.37 8.29
CA LEU A 266 -2.71 -9.93 7.27
C LEU A 266 -3.87 -9.12 7.88
N ASN A 267 -4.46 -9.61 8.98
CA ASN A 267 -5.58 -8.93 9.64
C ASN A 267 -5.21 -7.52 10.11
N ARG A 268 -3.98 -7.34 10.64
CA ARG A 268 -3.43 -6.03 11.02
C ARG A 268 -3.11 -5.18 9.80
N ALA A 269 -2.58 -5.79 8.73
CA ALA A 269 -2.25 -5.11 7.47
C ALA A 269 -3.49 -4.53 6.77
N ILE A 270 -4.68 -5.09 6.97
CA ILE A 270 -5.93 -4.58 6.38
C ILE A 270 -6.81 -3.80 7.37
N LYS A 271 -6.46 -3.80 8.66
CA LYS A 271 -7.22 -3.09 9.69
C LYS A 271 -7.11 -1.59 9.46
N ASN A 272 -8.24 -0.88 9.53
CA ASN A 272 -8.28 0.59 9.47
C ASN A 272 -7.64 1.18 8.21
N ARG A 273 -7.61 0.42 7.11
CA ARG A 273 -7.07 0.85 5.82
C ARG A 273 -8.10 0.70 4.72
N ALA A 274 -8.10 1.64 3.81
CA ALA A 274 -8.91 1.65 2.61
C ALA A 274 -8.05 1.96 1.38
N ILE A 275 -8.60 1.64 0.22
CA ILE A 275 -8.07 2.06 -1.07
C ILE A 275 -9.14 2.77 -1.87
N ARG A 276 -8.74 3.70 -2.72
CA ARG A 276 -9.62 4.26 -3.74
C ARG A 276 -9.59 3.35 -4.97
N ILE A 277 -10.75 2.96 -5.48
CA ILE A 277 -10.87 2.13 -6.70
C ILE A 277 -11.11 3.01 -7.94
N LEU A 278 -11.13 2.44 -9.14
CA LEU A 278 -11.24 3.22 -10.40
C LEU A 278 -12.57 3.95 -10.55
N SER A 279 -13.64 3.47 -9.91
CA SER A 279 -14.92 4.20 -9.85
C SER A 279 -14.85 5.51 -9.04
N GLY A 280 -13.75 5.75 -8.31
CA GLY A 280 -13.58 6.86 -7.38
C GLY A 280 -13.95 6.53 -5.94
N ASP A 281 -14.65 5.41 -5.71
CA ASP A 281 -15.10 5.02 -4.38
C ASP A 281 -13.94 4.66 -3.44
N VAL A 282 -14.06 5.06 -2.18
CA VAL A 282 -13.13 4.65 -1.11
C VAL A 282 -13.66 3.37 -0.48
N VAL A 283 -12.91 2.28 -0.65
CA VAL A 283 -13.30 0.94 -0.21
C VAL A 283 -12.37 0.45 0.91
N PRO A 284 -12.89 0.16 2.12
CA PRO A 284 -12.11 -0.48 3.17
C PRO A 284 -11.52 -1.81 2.70
N LEU A 285 -10.24 -2.06 2.97
CA LEU A 285 -9.56 -3.29 2.53
C LEU A 285 -10.29 -4.55 3.02
N ARG A 286 -10.91 -4.50 4.21
CA ARG A 286 -11.70 -5.62 4.76
C ARG A 286 -12.86 -6.05 3.88
N LYS A 287 -13.46 -5.13 3.10
CA LYS A 287 -14.61 -5.41 2.24
C LYS A 287 -14.26 -6.35 1.09
N PHE A 288 -13.00 -6.39 0.65
CA PHE A 288 -12.56 -7.33 -0.38
C PHE A 288 -12.53 -8.79 0.09
N PHE A 289 -12.59 -9.01 1.40
CA PHE A 289 -12.46 -10.35 1.98
C PHE A 289 -13.82 -10.95 2.33
N THR A 290 -14.57 -11.38 1.32
CA THR A 290 -15.90 -11.97 1.49
C THR A 290 -15.86 -13.50 1.39
N ARG A 291 -16.67 -14.17 2.20
CA ARG A 291 -16.85 -15.63 2.10
C ARG A 291 -17.80 -15.97 0.95
N HIS A 292 -17.64 -17.15 0.33
CA HIS A 292 -18.57 -17.64 -0.70
C HIS A 292 -20.04 -17.61 -0.24
N THR A 293 -20.30 -18.01 1.00
CA THR A 293 -21.65 -18.02 1.58
C THR A 293 -22.23 -16.62 1.80
N GLU A 294 -21.38 -15.63 2.01
CA GLU A 294 -21.75 -14.23 2.16
C GLU A 294 -22.07 -13.62 0.80
N LYS A 295 -21.20 -13.81 -0.20
CA LYS A 295 -21.47 -13.41 -1.60
C LYS A 295 -22.79 -14.01 -2.10
N LEU A 296 -22.99 -15.32 -1.87
CA LEU A 296 -24.20 -16.01 -2.27
C LEU A 296 -25.45 -15.38 -1.65
N ARG A 297 -25.40 -15.02 -0.35
CA ARG A 297 -26.52 -14.34 0.33
C ARG A 297 -26.80 -12.97 -0.27
N THR A 298 -25.75 -12.17 -0.51
CA THR A 298 -25.88 -10.84 -1.11
C THR A 298 -26.54 -10.92 -2.49
N LEU A 299 -26.11 -11.85 -3.34
CA LEU A 299 -26.70 -12.05 -4.67
C LEU A 299 -28.14 -12.56 -4.61
N ILE A 300 -28.45 -13.54 -3.76
CA ILE A 300 -29.83 -14.03 -3.57
C ILE A 300 -30.75 -12.90 -3.11
N SER A 301 -30.29 -12.08 -2.15
CA SER A 301 -31.04 -10.93 -1.65
C SER A 301 -31.25 -9.87 -2.72
N LYS A 302 -30.23 -9.59 -3.54
CA LYS A 302 -30.33 -8.64 -4.66
C LYS A 302 -31.31 -9.13 -5.73
N ILE A 303 -31.12 -10.34 -6.26
CA ILE A 303 -32.03 -10.94 -7.24
C ILE A 303 -33.46 -10.97 -6.70
N SER A 304 -33.64 -11.34 -5.42
CA SER A 304 -34.98 -11.31 -4.81
C SER A 304 -35.58 -9.90 -4.80
N LYS A 305 -34.81 -8.84 -4.56
CA LYS A 305 -35.28 -7.45 -4.57
C LYS A 305 -35.59 -6.96 -5.98
N ASP A 306 -34.74 -7.28 -6.95
CA ASP A 306 -34.89 -6.88 -8.36
C ASP A 306 -36.23 -7.39 -8.96
N TYR A 307 -36.72 -8.55 -8.49
CA TYR A 307 -38.01 -9.13 -8.88
C TYR A 307 -39.12 -8.93 -7.82
N SER A 308 -38.99 -7.95 -6.92
CA SER A 308 -39.96 -7.63 -5.86
C SER A 308 -40.41 -8.84 -5.02
N GLY A 309 -39.52 -9.82 -4.83
CA GLY A 309 -39.76 -11.05 -4.08
C GLY A 309 -40.60 -12.11 -4.79
N LYS A 310 -41.11 -11.85 -6.01
CA LYS A 310 -42.02 -12.75 -6.74
C LYS A 310 -41.34 -13.89 -7.50
N ILE A 311 -40.02 -13.91 -7.52
CA ILE A 311 -39.21 -14.94 -8.18
C ILE A 311 -39.11 -16.22 -7.35
N SER A 312 -39.16 -17.38 -8.00
CA SER A 312 -38.99 -18.69 -7.37
C SER A 312 -37.53 -19.01 -7.05
N ASP A 313 -37.29 -19.92 -6.10
CA ASP A 313 -35.93 -20.35 -5.75
C ASP A 313 -35.23 -21.08 -6.91
N TYR A 314 -35.99 -21.70 -7.82
CA TYR A 314 -35.46 -22.32 -9.02
C TYR A 314 -34.95 -21.27 -10.00
N GLU A 315 -35.73 -20.24 -10.27
CA GLU A 315 -35.33 -19.14 -11.17
C GLU A 315 -34.13 -18.36 -10.60
N ILE A 316 -34.08 -18.12 -9.28
CA ILE A 316 -32.89 -17.54 -8.64
C ILE A 316 -31.66 -18.43 -8.89
N SER A 317 -31.78 -19.75 -8.75
CA SER A 317 -30.65 -20.66 -9.01
C SER A 317 -30.19 -20.61 -10.47
N HIS A 318 -31.12 -20.44 -11.41
CA HIS A 318 -30.83 -20.30 -12.83
C HIS A 318 -30.11 -18.97 -13.13
N ILE A 319 -30.58 -17.86 -12.57
CA ILE A 319 -29.93 -16.55 -12.72
C ILE A 319 -28.51 -16.57 -12.11
N LEU A 320 -28.34 -17.20 -10.94
CA LEU A 320 -27.02 -17.37 -10.31
C LEU A 320 -26.04 -18.12 -11.21
N ARG A 321 -26.52 -19.15 -11.92
CA ARG A 321 -25.71 -19.91 -12.86
C ARG A 321 -25.39 -19.10 -14.12
N GLU A 322 -26.39 -18.56 -14.79
CA GLU A 322 -26.23 -17.89 -16.10
C GLU A 322 -25.46 -16.56 -15.99
N LYS A 323 -25.82 -15.72 -15.02
CA LYS A 323 -25.28 -14.36 -14.90
C LYS A 323 -23.99 -14.30 -14.08
N TYR A 324 -23.85 -15.18 -13.09
CA TYR A 324 -22.75 -15.11 -12.11
C TYR A 324 -21.86 -16.36 -12.09
N GLY A 325 -22.17 -17.39 -12.90
CA GLY A 325 -21.41 -18.65 -12.93
C GLY A 325 -21.49 -19.48 -11.64
N ILE A 326 -22.45 -19.19 -10.74
CA ILE A 326 -22.58 -19.84 -9.44
C ILE A 326 -23.58 -20.98 -9.52
N VAL A 327 -23.08 -22.22 -9.46
CA VAL A 327 -23.91 -23.42 -9.44
C VAL A 327 -24.32 -23.76 -8.01
N VAL A 328 -25.60 -23.56 -7.69
CA VAL A 328 -26.18 -23.90 -6.38
C VAL A 328 -27.52 -24.58 -6.54
N SER A 329 -27.83 -25.50 -5.62
CA SER A 329 -29.14 -26.18 -5.64
C SER A 329 -30.27 -25.24 -5.21
N ARG A 330 -31.49 -25.52 -5.68
CA ARG A 330 -32.71 -24.85 -5.19
C ARG A 330 -32.83 -24.89 -3.66
N ARG A 331 -32.46 -26.00 -3.02
CA ARG A 331 -32.49 -26.15 -1.54
C ARG A 331 -31.51 -25.19 -0.86
N THR A 332 -30.33 -25.02 -1.45
CA THR A 332 -29.31 -24.07 -0.97
C THR A 332 -29.84 -22.63 -1.09
N VAL A 333 -30.45 -22.27 -2.22
CA VAL A 333 -31.08 -20.95 -2.41
C VAL A 333 -32.14 -20.69 -1.35
N ASN A 334 -33.07 -21.64 -1.17
CA ASN A 334 -34.14 -21.55 -0.17
C ASN A 334 -33.58 -21.31 1.25
N TYR A 335 -32.59 -22.12 1.66
CA TYR A 335 -31.94 -22.01 2.97
C TYR A 335 -31.34 -20.63 3.23
N HIS A 336 -30.60 -20.08 2.25
CA HIS A 336 -29.99 -18.76 2.38
C HIS A 336 -31.03 -17.64 2.32
N ARG A 337 -32.05 -17.75 1.45
CA ARG A 337 -33.14 -16.78 1.31
C ARG A 337 -33.95 -16.62 2.59
N HIS A 338 -34.30 -17.72 3.28
CA HIS A 338 -35.00 -17.66 4.58
C HIS A 338 -34.16 -17.04 5.70
N ARG A 339 -32.84 -17.28 5.70
CA ARG A 339 -31.93 -16.67 6.68
C ARG A 339 -31.73 -15.18 6.45
N CYS A 340 -31.78 -14.69 5.21
CA CYS A 340 -31.72 -13.26 4.92
C CYS A 340 -32.98 -12.50 5.39
N LYS A 341 -34.17 -13.13 5.38
CA LYS A 341 -35.42 -12.51 5.86
C LYS A 341 -35.51 -12.36 7.39
N LYS A 342 -34.67 -13.05 8.17
CA LYS A 342 -34.68 -12.99 9.65
C LYS A 342 -33.81 -11.89 10.25
N VAL A 343 -33.06 -11.15 9.42
CA VAL A 343 -32.06 -10.15 9.87
C VAL A 343 -32.45 -8.72 9.43
N SER A 344 -33.59 -8.57 8.76
CA SER A 344 -34.12 -7.31 8.25
C SER A 344 -35.31 -6.82 9.06
#